data_AF-A0A645JJ67-F1
#
_entry.id   AF-A0A645JJ67-F1
#
_cell.length_a   1.000
_cell.length_b   1.000
_cell.length_c   1.000
_cell.angle_alpha   90.00
_cell.angle_beta   90.00
_cell.angle_gamma   90.00
#
_symmetry.space_group_name_H-M   'P 1'
#
loop_
_entity.id
_entity.type
_entity.pdbx_description
1 polymer ?
#
loop_
_entity_poly.entity_id
_entity_poly.type
_entity_poly.pdbx_seq_one_letter_code
_entity_poly.pdbx_strand_id
1 'polypeptide(L)' 'MFPTPLNLVRVIREGLPERDLAHGERMQAMPGFADQLSHEDMADLVNYMRLRWGRQKGDVTPAQVADVIRTAESH' A
#
# COMPACT_ATOMS: atom_id res chain seq x y z
N MET A 1 9.14 6.39 11.64
CA MET A 1 8.70 5.06 11.16
C MET A 1 7.19 5.10 11.06
N PHE A 2 6.62 4.97 9.86
CA PHE A 2 5.19 5.22 9.58
C PHE A 2 4.31 4.20 10.32
N PRO A 3 3.61 4.60 11.40
CA PRO A 3 2.92 3.66 12.29
C PRO A 3 1.58 3.17 11.72
N THR A 4 1.05 3.84 10.70
CA THR A 4 -0.24 3.50 10.07
C THR A 4 -0.04 2.68 8.79
N PRO A 5 -0.73 1.53 8.63
CA PRO A 5 -0.69 0.70 7.41
C PRO A 5 -1.24 1.41 6.16
N LEU A 6 -1.86 2.59 6.34
CA LEU A 6 -2.47 3.44 5.31
C LEU A 6 -1.58 3.62 4.08
N ASN A 7 -0.31 3.97 4.29
CA ASN A 7 0.62 4.24 3.19
C ASN A 7 0.93 2.99 2.37
N LEU A 8 1.00 1.82 3.02
CA LEU A 8 1.31 0.58 2.33
C LEU A 8 0.12 0.09 1.49
N VAL A 9 -1.09 0.13 2.05
CA VAL A 9 -2.33 -0.18 1.32
C VAL A 9 -2.45 0.72 0.08
N ARG A 10 -2.23 2.03 0.25
CA ARG A 10 -2.37 3.00 -0.82
C ARG A 10 -1.36 2.78 -1.96
N VAL A 11 -0.09 2.59 -1.62
CA VAL A 11 0.98 2.36 -2.61
C VAL A 11 0.76 1.08 -3.39
N ILE A 12 0.31 -0.01 -2.76
CA ILE A 12 0.03 -1.27 -3.46
C ILE A 12 -1.20 -1.12 -4.38
N ARG A 13 -2.25 -0.45 -3.90
CA ARG A 13 -3.49 -0.26 -4.66
C ARG A 13 -3.32 0.67 -5.85
N GLU A 14 -2.83 1.89 -5.60
CA GLU A 14 -2.77 2.97 -6.59
C GLU A 14 -1.48 2.95 -7.41
N GLY A 15 -0.44 2.30 -6.89
CA GLY A 15 0.89 2.36 -7.48
C GLY A 15 1.61 3.67 -7.16
N LEU A 16 2.72 3.90 -7.86
CA LEU A 16 3.51 5.12 -7.79
C LEU A 16 3.84 5.59 -9.20
N PRO A 17 3.67 6.87 -9.53
CA PRO A 17 4.10 7.40 -10.82
C PRO A 17 5.63 7.41 -10.91
N GLU A 18 6.15 7.48 -12.13
CA GLU A 18 7.58 7.74 -12.36
C GLU A 18 8.00 9.05 -11.69
N ARG A 19 9.20 9.07 -11.12
CA ARG A 19 9.78 10.26 -10.48
C ARG A 19 11.27 10.37 -10.79
N ASP A 20 11.69 11.57 -11.19
CA ASP A 20 13.10 11.91 -11.22
C ASP A 20 13.64 12.01 -9.78
N LEU A 21 14.80 11.40 -9.55
CA LEU A 21 15.55 11.44 -8.31
C LEU A 21 16.81 12.31 -8.48
N ALA A 22 17.47 12.62 -7.37
CA ALA A 22 18.72 13.36 -7.39
C ALA A 22 19.79 12.61 -8.21
N HIS A 23 20.76 13.35 -8.76
CA HIS A 23 21.89 12.79 -9.52
C HIS A 23 21.50 12.06 -10.82
N GLY A 24 20.32 12.34 -11.38
CA GLY A 24 19.88 11.78 -12.66
C GLY A 24 19.31 10.36 -12.56
N GLU A 25 19.09 9.87 -11.33
CA GLU A 25 18.37 8.61 -11.12
C GLU A 25 16.87 8.78 -11.42
N ARG A 26 16.21 7.68 -11.80
CA ARG A 26 14.77 7.66 -12.08
C ARG A 26 14.10 6.51 -11.37
N MET A 27 13.11 6.82 -10.54
CA MET A 27 12.19 5.82 -10.02
C MET A 27 11.19 5.45 -11.10
N GLN A 28 11.26 4.21 -11.56
CA GLN A 28 10.29 3.65 -12.49
C GLN A 28 8.90 3.63 -11.88
N ALA A 29 7.88 3.78 -12.72
CA ALA A 29 6.50 3.67 -12.28
C ALA A 29 6.23 2.29 -11.69
N MET A 30 5.56 2.27 -10.55
CA MET A 30 4.99 1.06 -9.96
C MET A 30 3.51 1.03 -10.33
N PRO A 31 3.05 0.11 -11.18
CA PRO A 31 1.63 -0.02 -11.47
C PRO A 31 0.86 -0.39 -10.20
N GLY A 32 -0.35 0.15 -10.08
CA GLY A 32 -1.28 -0.20 -9.01
C GLY A 32 -1.96 -1.55 -9.26
N PHE A 33 -2.39 -2.20 -8.17
CA PHE A 33 -3.06 -3.49 -8.18
C PHE A 33 -4.56 -3.40 -7.83
N ALA A 34 -5.16 -2.20 -7.94
CA ALA A 34 -6.54 -1.93 -7.54
C ALA A 34 -7.58 -2.89 -8.13
N ASP A 35 -7.39 -3.30 -9.39
CA ASP A 35 -8.31 -4.18 -10.12
C ASP A 35 -7.98 -5.68 -9.95
N GLN A 36 -6.87 -6.00 -9.28
CA GLN A 36 -6.35 -7.37 -9.16
C GLN A 36 -6.49 -7.95 -7.77
N LEU A 37 -6.61 -7.12 -6.74
CA LEU A 37 -6.63 -7.54 -5.34
C LEU A 37 -7.96 -7.19 -4.68
N SER A 38 -8.58 -8.18 -4.05
CA SER A 38 -9.70 -7.94 -3.14
C SER A 38 -9.21 -7.26 -1.85
N HIS A 39 -10.15 -6.76 -1.03
CA HIS A 39 -9.79 -6.24 0.31
C HIS A 39 -9.14 -7.30 1.21
N GLU A 40 -9.50 -8.57 1.01
CA GLU A 40 -8.93 -9.71 1.73
C GLU A 40 -7.49 -9.97 1.29
N ASP A 41 -7.26 -10.07 -0.02
CA ASP A 41 -5.91 -10.27 -0.59
C ASP A 41 -4.96 -9.13 -0.20
N MET A 42 -5.49 -7.89 -0.20
CA MET A 42 -4.73 -6.71 0.22
C MET A 42 -4.36 -6.78 1.70
N ALA A 43 -5.29 -7.17 2.59
CA ALA A 43 -5.02 -7.29 4.01
C ALA A 43 -3.96 -8.37 4.28
N ASP A 44 -4.05 -9.52 3.60
CA ASP A 44 -3.10 -10.62 3.73
C ASP A 44 -1.70 -10.22 3.24
N LEU A 45 -1.60 -9.59 2.07
CA LEU A 45 -0.33 -9.11 1.53
C LEU A 45 0.31 -8.05 2.46
N VAL A 46 -0.48 -7.10 2.94
CA VAL A 46 -0.01 -6.05 3.86
C VAL A 46 0.47 -6.68 5.17
N ASN A 47 -0.27 -7.62 5.74
CA ASN A 47 0.13 -8.32 6.96
C ASN A 47 1.41 -9.13 6.75
N TYR A 48 1.54 -9.84 5.63
CA TYR A 48 2.76 -10.54 5.27
C TYR A 48 3.96 -9.58 5.22
N MET A 49 3.85 -8.45 4.53
CA MET A 49 4.94 -7.47 4.43
C MET A 49 5.30 -6.86 5.80
N ARG A 50 4.29 -6.54 6.61
CA ARG A 50 4.46 -6.00 7.98
C ARG A 50 5.21 -6.95 8.90
N LEU A 51 4.88 -8.24 8.85
CA LEU A 51 5.52 -9.27 9.68
C LEU A 51 6.93 -9.59 9.20
N ARG A 52 7.14 -9.74 7.89
CA ARG A 52 8.41 -10.21 7.31
C ARG A 52 9.49 -9.14 7.29
N TRP A 53 9.15 -7.91 6.95
CA TRP A 53 10.13 -6.83 6.77
C TRP A 53 9.84 -5.59 7.63
N GLY A 54 8.59 -5.38 8.03
CA GLY A 54 8.21 -4.22 8.84
C GLY A 54 8.53 -4.34 10.33
N ARG A 55 8.73 -5.57 10.86
CA ARG A 55 8.72 -5.87 12.31
C ARG A 55 7.47 -5.29 13.00
N GLN A 56 6.34 -5.29 12.30
CA GLN A 56 5.06 -4.80 12.80
C GLN A 56 4.08 -5.96 12.99
N LYS A 57 3.00 -5.72 13.76
CA LYS A 57 1.93 -6.69 13.92
C LYS A 57 1.17 -6.89 12.60
N GLY A 58 0.71 -8.11 12.35
CA GLY A 58 -0.19 -8.46 11.24
C GLY A 58 -1.64 -8.33 11.67
N ASP A 59 -2.07 -7.12 12.02
CA ASP A 59 -3.38 -6.80 12.59
C ASP A 59 -4.27 -5.97 11.66
N VAL A 60 -3.91 -5.91 10.37
CA VAL A 60 -4.72 -5.23 9.35
C VAL A 60 -5.87 -6.14 8.94
N THR A 61 -7.09 -5.61 8.99
CA THR A 61 -8.32 -6.33 8.61
C THR A 61 -8.83 -5.88 7.24
N PRO A 62 -9.60 -6.71 6.53
CA PRO A 62 -10.23 -6.32 5.26
C PRO A 62 -11.16 -5.10 5.40
N ALA A 63 -11.84 -4.97 6.55
CA ALA A 63 -12.70 -3.81 6.84
C ALA A 63 -11.89 -2.51 6.93
N GLN A 64 -10.74 -2.55 7.60
CA GLN A 64 -9.82 -1.39 7.64
C GLN A 64 -9.32 -1.05 6.24
N VAL A 65 -9.00 -2.04 5.39
CA VAL A 65 -8.62 -1.78 3.99
C VAL A 65 -9.74 -1.06 3.24
N ALA A 66 -10.97 -1.55 3.35
CA ALA A 66 -12.13 -0.91 2.71
C ALA A 66 -12.34 0.54 3.19
N ASP A 67 -12.16 0.80 4.48
CA ASP A 67 -12.26 2.14 5.07
C ASP A 67 -11.21 3.10 4.50
N VAL A 68 -9.97 2.62 4.36
CA VAL A 68 -8.86 3.38 3.79
C VAL A 68 -9.13 3.75 2.33
N ILE A 69 -9.61 2.80 1.54
CA ILE A 69 -9.91 3.01 0.12
C ILE A 69 -11.02 4.05 -0.05
N ARG A 70 -12.11 3.90 0.72
CA ARG A 70 -13.23 4.87 0.68
C ARG A 70 -12.79 6.28 1.05
N THR A 71 -11.92 6.41 2.06
CA THR A 71 -11.41 7.72 2.51
C THR A 71 -10.49 8.34 1.45
N ALA A 72 -9.72 7.53 0.74
CA ALA A 72 -8.86 8.00 -0.34
C ALA A 72 -9.65 8.50 -1.56
N GLU A 73 -10.80 7.90 -1.88
CA GLU A 73 -11.68 8.32 -2.99
C GLU A 73 -12.46 9.62 -2.71
N SER A 74 -12.54 10.04 -1.45
CA SER A 74 -13.23 11.28 -1.04
C SER A 74 -12.37 12.56 -1.09
N HIS A 75 -11.13 12.47 -1.59
CA HIS A 75 -10.16 13.57 -1.68
C HIS A 75 -9.52 13.66 -3.06
#